data_AF-A0A350ATK0-F1
#
_entry.id   AF-A0A350ATK0-F1
#
_cell.length_a   1.000
_cell.length_b   1.000
_cell.length_c   1.000
_cell.angle_alpha   90.00
_cell.angle_beta   90.00
_cell.angle_gamma   90.00
#
_symmetry.space_group_name_H-M   'P 1'
#
loop_
_entity.id
_entity.type
_entity.pdbx_description
1 polymer ?
#
loop_
_entity_poly.entity_id
_entity_poly.type
_entity_poly.pdbx_seq_one_letter_code
_entity_poly.pdbx_strand_id
1 'polypeptide(L)' 'MKKNPIRVAVTGAAGNIGYALLFRIASGAMFGPDQP' A
#
# COMPACT_ATOMS: atom_id res chain seq x y z
N MET A 1 5.16 -11.82 -16.63
CA MET A 1 6.08 -12.13 -15.50
C MET A 1 5.35 -11.83 -14.19
N LYS A 2 5.41 -12.73 -13.21
CA LYS A 2 4.84 -12.47 -11.87
C LYS A 2 5.76 -11.46 -11.18
N LYS A 3 5.26 -10.27 -10.86
CA LYS A 3 6.04 -9.25 -10.14
C LYS A 3 6.21 -9.70 -8.68
N ASN A 4 7.34 -9.37 -8.08
CA ASN A 4 7.56 -9.63 -6.66
C ASN A 4 6.80 -8.60 -5.81
N PRO A 5 6.22 -8.99 -4.66
CA PRO A 5 5.56 -8.05 -3.77
C PRO A 5 6.49 -6.96 -3.25
N ILE A 6 5.99 -5.73 -3.15
CA ILE A 6 6.71 -4.62 -2.52
C ILE A 6 6.36 -4.57 -1.04
N ARG A 7 7.37 -4.61 -0.17
CA ARG A 7 7.18 -4.45 1.27
C ARG A 7 7.29 -2.98 1.62
N VAL A 8 6.24 -2.42 2.20
CA VAL A 8 6.17 -1.01 2.60
C VAL A 8 6.06 -0.92 4.11
N ALA A 9 6.94 -0.15 4.74
CA ALA A 9 6.81 0.22 6.14
C ALA A 9 5.96 1.49 6.26
N VAL A 10 4.91 1.44 7.09
CA VAL A 10 4.06 2.59 7.40
C VAL A 10 4.14 2.85 8.90
N THR A 11 4.77 3.96 9.30
CA THR A 11 4.81 4.40 10.70
C THR A 11 3.53 5.17 11.04
N GLY A 12 3.14 5.17 12.33
CA GLY A 12 1.90 5.84 12.76
C GLY A 12 0.63 5.29 12.09
N ALA A 13 0.64 4.01 11.68
CA ALA A 13 -0.42 3.40 10.88
C ALA A 13 -1.82 3.42 11.55
N ALA A 14 -1.87 3.49 12.87
CA ALA A 14 -3.11 3.60 13.63
C ALA A 14 -3.70 5.03 13.68
N GLY A 15 -2.96 6.05 13.23
CA GLY A 15 -3.45 7.42 13.16
C GLY A 15 -4.36 7.66 11.96
N ASN A 16 -5.07 8.79 11.94
CA ASN A 16 -6.05 9.14 10.90
C ASN A 16 -5.47 9.07 9.47
N ILE A 17 -4.23 9.51 9.28
CA ILE A 17 -3.55 9.45 7.97
C ILE A 17 -3.26 8.00 7.58
N GLY A 18 -2.74 7.20 8.51
CA GLY A 18 -2.44 5.78 8.28
C GLY A 18 -3.70 5.01 7.88
N TYR A 19 -4.78 5.18 8.63
CA TYR A 19 -6.06 4.53 8.33
C TYR A 19 -6.59 4.88 6.93
N ALA A 20 -6.55 6.15 6.54
CA ALA A 20 -6.97 6.58 5.20
C ALA A 20 -6.01 6.12 4.08
N LEU A 21 -4.71 6.00 4.38
CA LEU A 21 -3.67 5.68 3.41
C LEU A 21 -3.61 4.17 3.07
N LEU A 22 -3.71 3.30 4.07
CA LEU A 22 -3.47 1.86 3.91
C LEU A 22 -4.35 1.22 2.84
N PHE A 23 -5.63 1.59 2.78
CA PHE A 23 -6.56 1.07 1.77
C PHE A 23 -6.23 1.55 0.35
N ARG A 24 -5.64 2.74 0.19
CA ARG A 24 -5.19 3.25 -1.11
C ARG A 24 -3.93 2.54 -1.60
N ILE A 25 -3.02 2.20 -0.68
CA ILE A 25 -1.85 1.37 -1.02
C ILE A 25 -2.34 -0.03 -1.44
N ALA A 26 -3.21 -0.65 -0.66
CA ALA A 26 -3.74 -1.99 -0.94
C ALA A 26 -4.57 -2.06 -2.24
N SER A 27 -5.24 -0.97 -2.63
CA SER A 27 -5.97 -0.90 -3.91
C SER A 27 -5.08 -0.72 -5.14
N GLY A 28 -3.76 -0.64 -4.96
CA GLY A 28 -2.82 -0.39 -6.06
C GLY A 28 -2.72 1.08 -6.48
N ALA A 29 -3.29 2.03 -5.73
CA ALA A 29 -3.24 3.45 -6.14
C ALA A 29 -1.82 4.05 -6.09
N MET A 30 -0.89 3.42 -5.38
CA MET A 30 0.51 3.86 -5.26
C MET A 30 1.45 3.24 -6.30
N PHE A 31 1.29 1.94 -6.60
CA PHE A 31 2.21 1.18 -7.46
C PHE A 31 1.55 0.57 -8.71
N GLY A 32 0.26 0.83 -8.92
CA GLY A 32 -0.55 0.29 -10.00
C GLY A 32 -1.31 -0.99 -9.60
N PRO A 33 -2.39 -1.32 -10.33
CA PRO A 33 -3.24 -2.48 -10.02
C PRO A 33 -2.57 -3.83 -10.27
N ASP A 34 -1.52 -3.86 -11.10
CA ASP A 34 -0.79 -5.10 -11.45
C ASP A 34 0.38 -5.39 -10.50
N GLN A 35 0.59 -4.57 -9.48
CA GLN A 35 1.62 -4.78 -8.48
C GLN A 35 1.04 -5.61 -7.32
N PRO A 36 1.47 -6.88 -7.15
CA PRO A 36 1.08 -7.70 -6.01
C PRO A 36 1.77 -7.26 -4.72
#